data_AF-A0A7X9NZJ3-F1
#
_entry.id   AF-A0A7X9NZJ3-F1
#
_cell.length_a   1.000
_cell.length_b   1.000
_cell.length_c   1.000
_cell.angle_alpha   90.00
_cell.angle_beta   90.00
_cell.angle_gamma   90.00
#
_symmetry.space_group_name_H-M   'P 1'
#
loop_
_entity.id
_entity.type
_entity.pdbx_description
1 polymer ?
#
loop_
_entity_poly.entity_id
_entity_poly.type
_entity_poly.pdbx_seq_one_letter_code
_entity_poly.pdbx_strand_id
1 'polypeptide(L)'
;MKIYFLLIVLIIFSSPFLQGQDIKAPPYFLEFMEKNPKKFHLTYHDTEGKLIKWNDEQLSNVNGLVYWLFTLEYVRQIENKNFSPTERVPLVDVARFDASSNKMKVWNDYLTKTRKLLNKKVRMREIVSGIINFGNDANGDYMISRLGADSVKSAVQTFQMYNTTGLFPISSANIYIHNPYQIPHQEFVDKIKNQNANDFRKDAFALFDTLAQDSLGEKIDTFEFIPGKHKEYASLLSDKMPLGLVSDFNLLMQKINERTLFKGGMEKEWHKTVEAPLMASPIMQERYKHCGRLVYSTVNTVVISMYATFQNGKKAHLTATFEDLTETEHIDLALSINDFGFSLLEDKEYLKKVQDKVNFIRMKK
;
A
#
# COMPACT_ATOMS: atom_id res chain seq x y z
N MET A 1 12.75 14.87 -16.48
CA MET A 1 12.49 14.30 -15.13
C MET A 1 11.05 14.50 -14.64
N LYS A 2 10.43 15.70 -14.75
CA LYS A 2 9.01 15.94 -14.37
C LYS A 2 7.98 15.02 -15.08
N ILE A 3 8.26 14.59 -16.32
CA ILE A 3 7.36 13.73 -17.11
C ILE A 3 7.44 12.25 -16.68
N TYR A 4 8.57 11.79 -16.15
CA TYR A 4 8.82 10.37 -15.91
C TYR A 4 8.17 9.86 -14.61
N PHE A 5 8.21 10.66 -13.53
CA PHE A 5 7.49 10.35 -12.30
C PHE A 5 5.96 10.48 -12.47
N LEU A 6 5.53 11.31 -13.44
CA LEU A 6 4.12 11.47 -13.82
C LEU A 6 3.56 10.18 -14.44
N LEU A 7 4.36 9.48 -15.26
CA LEU A 7 3.96 8.26 -15.99
C LEU A 7 3.81 7.03 -15.07
N ILE A 8 4.69 6.88 -14.08
CA ILE A 8 4.70 5.71 -13.18
C ILE A 8 3.47 5.69 -12.26
N VAL A 9 3.08 6.85 -11.70
CA VAL A 9 1.88 6.98 -10.85
C VAL A 9 0.59 6.81 -11.67
N LEU A 10 0.57 7.26 -12.93
CA LEU A 10 -0.57 7.09 -13.83
C LEU A 10 -0.80 5.62 -14.24
N ILE A 11 0.24 4.77 -14.30
CA ILE A 11 0.13 3.38 -14.75
C ILE A 11 -0.12 2.41 -13.58
N ILE A 12 0.45 2.64 -12.40
CA ILE A 12 0.19 1.81 -11.20
C ILE A 12 -1.29 1.95 -10.75
N PHE A 13 -1.87 3.14 -10.93
CA PHE A 13 -3.21 3.50 -10.43
C PHE A 13 -4.27 3.73 -11.50
N SER A 14 -3.96 3.57 -12.79
CA SER A 14 -4.99 3.50 -13.86
C SER A 14 -5.81 2.20 -13.81
N SER A 15 -5.69 1.41 -12.75
CA SER A 15 -6.42 0.16 -12.49
C SER A 15 -7.95 0.27 -12.24
N PRO A 16 -8.67 1.34 -12.61
CA PRO A 16 -10.06 1.15 -13.06
C PRO A 16 -10.14 0.68 -14.53
N PHE A 17 -9.03 0.73 -15.27
CA PHE A 17 -8.93 0.46 -16.70
C PHE A 17 -7.99 -0.72 -17.02
N LEU A 18 -8.17 -1.85 -16.31
CA LEU A 18 -8.00 -3.16 -16.97
C LEU A 18 -9.23 -3.38 -17.89
N GLN A 19 -9.43 -2.48 -18.85
CA GLN A 19 -10.37 -2.66 -19.95
C GLN A 19 -9.65 -3.48 -21.02
N GLY A 20 -9.86 -4.79 -21.01
CA GLY A 20 -9.60 -5.63 -22.19
C GLY A 20 -8.15 -5.96 -22.53
N GLN A 21 -7.17 -5.67 -21.67
CA GLN A 21 -5.79 -6.12 -21.90
C GLN A 21 -5.54 -7.48 -21.25
N ASP A 22 -4.98 -8.40 -22.02
CA ASP A 22 -4.48 -9.67 -21.51
C ASP A 22 -3.36 -9.43 -20.50
N ILE A 23 -3.48 -10.09 -19.35
CA ILE A 23 -2.43 -10.14 -18.33
C ILE A 23 -1.26 -10.91 -18.94
N LYS A 24 -0.11 -10.25 -19.05
CA LYS A 24 1.09 -10.86 -19.62
C LYS A 24 2.12 -11.06 -18.53
N ALA A 25 2.53 -12.30 -18.34
CA ALA A 25 3.62 -12.68 -17.45
C ALA A 25 4.88 -11.82 -17.71
N PRO A 26 5.33 -11.00 -16.74
CA PRO A 26 6.48 -10.13 -16.97
C PRO A 26 7.78 -10.95 -16.87
N PRO A 27 8.56 -11.08 -17.97
CA PRO A 27 9.77 -11.90 -17.97
C PRO A 27 10.86 -11.35 -17.04
N TYR A 28 10.89 -10.02 -16.85
CA TYR A 28 11.88 -9.32 -16.05
C TYR A 28 11.94 -9.78 -14.57
N PHE A 29 10.80 -10.17 -13.98
CA PHE A 29 10.79 -10.63 -12.58
C PHE A 29 11.62 -11.90 -12.37
N LEU A 30 11.60 -12.85 -13.32
CA LEU A 30 12.38 -14.09 -13.21
C LEU A 30 13.88 -13.82 -13.25
N GLU A 31 14.31 -12.89 -14.09
CA GLU A 31 15.70 -12.45 -14.19
C GLU A 31 16.12 -11.66 -12.94
N PHE A 32 15.29 -10.72 -12.50
CA PHE A 32 15.52 -9.95 -11.28
C PHE A 32 15.69 -10.87 -10.06
N MET A 33 14.80 -11.83 -9.87
CA MET A 33 14.87 -12.78 -8.74
C MET A 33 16.16 -13.60 -8.77
N GLU A 34 16.62 -14.02 -9.95
CA GLU A 34 17.87 -14.76 -10.09
C GLU A 34 19.09 -13.92 -9.71
N LYS A 35 19.15 -12.69 -10.24
CA LYS A 35 20.29 -11.79 -10.07
C LYS A 35 20.35 -11.18 -8.67
N ASN A 36 19.18 -10.97 -8.05
CA ASN A 36 19.03 -10.22 -6.81
C ASN A 36 18.31 -11.02 -5.70
N PRO A 37 18.81 -12.21 -5.31
CA PRO A 37 18.12 -13.11 -4.37
C PRO A 37 17.99 -12.58 -2.93
N LYS A 38 18.65 -11.46 -2.61
CA LYS A 38 18.55 -10.77 -1.32
C LYS A 38 17.59 -9.58 -1.34
N LYS A 39 17.18 -9.11 -2.53
CA LYS A 39 16.34 -7.92 -2.69
C LYS A 39 14.84 -8.22 -2.74
N PHE A 40 14.44 -9.47 -2.53
CA PHE A 40 13.02 -9.83 -2.56
C PHE A 40 12.65 -10.85 -1.49
N HIS A 41 11.39 -10.74 -1.06
CA HIS A 41 10.73 -11.63 -0.12
C HIS A 41 9.39 -12.02 -0.75
N LEU A 42 9.00 -13.29 -0.66
CA LEU A 42 7.85 -13.82 -1.37
C LEU A 42 7.21 -14.98 -0.60
N THR A 43 5.90 -14.89 -0.40
CA THR A 43 5.07 -16.05 -0.07
C THR A 43 3.89 -16.11 -1.04
N TYR A 44 3.67 -17.28 -1.61
CA TYR A 44 2.48 -17.62 -2.39
C TYR A 44 1.89 -18.92 -1.86
N HIS A 45 0.57 -18.99 -1.75
CA HIS A 45 -0.13 -20.24 -1.44
C HIS A 45 -1.49 -20.33 -2.14
N ASP A 46 -1.86 -21.55 -2.56
CA ASP A 46 -3.19 -21.84 -3.11
C ASP A 46 -3.83 -23.10 -2.52
N THR A 47 -5.15 -23.24 -2.72
CA THR A 47 -5.92 -24.40 -2.22
C THR A 47 -5.63 -25.70 -2.96
N GLU A 48 -4.79 -25.69 -4.00
CA GLU A 48 -4.30 -26.89 -4.69
C GLU A 48 -2.98 -27.39 -4.07
N GLY A 49 -2.51 -26.76 -2.98
CA GLY A 49 -1.32 -27.15 -2.24
C GLY A 49 -0.02 -26.57 -2.79
N LYS A 50 -0.07 -25.62 -3.75
CA LYS A 50 1.13 -24.95 -4.23
C LYS A 50 1.61 -23.95 -3.19
N LEU A 51 2.91 -24.02 -2.87
CA LEU A 51 3.56 -23.15 -1.91
C LEU A 51 4.90 -22.66 -2.49
N ILE A 52 5.08 -21.34 -2.49
CA ILE A 52 6.38 -20.70 -2.76
C ILE A 52 6.73 -19.86 -1.55
N LYS A 53 7.95 -20.05 -1.04
CA LYS A 53 8.51 -19.31 0.09
C LYS A 53 9.94 -18.88 -0.23
N TRP A 54 10.22 -17.59 -0.08
CA TRP A 54 11.56 -17.04 -0.22
C TRP A 54 11.77 -15.86 0.71
N ASN A 55 12.77 -15.94 1.59
CA ASN A 55 13.06 -14.97 2.65
C ASN A 55 11.81 -14.55 3.47
N ASP A 56 10.75 -15.34 3.50
CA ASP A 56 9.43 -14.90 3.98
C ASP A 56 9.34 -14.73 5.49
N GLU A 57 10.26 -15.35 6.22
CA GLU A 57 10.43 -15.25 7.68
C GLU A 57 11.56 -14.29 8.08
N GLN A 58 12.10 -13.52 7.13
CA GLN A 58 13.03 -12.41 7.40
C GLN A 58 12.26 -11.09 7.41
N LEU A 59 12.65 -10.16 8.28
CA LEU A 59 12.10 -8.81 8.29
C LEU A 59 12.42 -8.12 6.95
N SER A 60 11.40 -7.54 6.32
CA SER A 60 11.52 -6.75 5.11
C SER A 60 10.68 -5.47 5.19
N ASN A 61 10.92 -4.53 4.28
CA ASN A 61 10.11 -3.32 4.17
C ASN A 61 8.69 -3.65 3.69
N VAL A 62 7.73 -3.75 4.62
CA VAL A 62 6.31 -3.98 4.32
C VAL A 62 5.57 -2.70 4.00
N ASN A 63 6.17 -1.52 4.24
CA ASN A 63 5.70 -0.23 3.73
C ASN A 63 4.19 -0.02 3.92
N GLY A 64 3.46 0.33 2.84
CA GLY A 64 2.02 0.54 2.82
C GLY A 64 1.18 -0.75 2.96
N LEU A 65 1.77 -1.95 3.07
CA LEU A 65 0.98 -3.15 3.38
C LEU A 65 0.26 -3.01 4.73
N VAL A 66 0.79 -2.19 5.65
CA VAL A 66 0.14 -1.86 6.92
C VAL A 66 -1.24 -1.23 6.77
N TYR A 67 -1.57 -0.66 5.61
CA TYR A 67 -2.90 -0.14 5.32
C TYR A 67 -3.97 -1.23 5.27
N TRP A 68 -3.60 -2.50 5.14
CA TRP A 68 -4.53 -3.61 5.40
C TRP A 68 -5.07 -3.57 6.83
N LEU A 69 -4.21 -3.30 7.81
CA LEU A 69 -4.60 -3.22 9.23
C LEU A 69 -5.51 -2.04 9.48
N PHE A 70 -5.24 -0.91 8.83
CA PHE A 70 -6.06 0.27 9.03
C PHE A 70 -7.44 0.08 8.39
N THR A 71 -7.50 -0.59 7.23
CA THR A 71 -8.75 -0.95 6.55
C THR A 71 -9.56 -1.97 7.36
N LEU A 72 -8.90 -2.95 7.97
CA LEU A 72 -9.54 -3.92 8.87
C LEU A 72 -10.09 -3.25 10.13
N GLU A 73 -9.33 -2.31 10.70
CA GLU A 73 -9.79 -1.53 11.85
C GLU A 73 -10.99 -0.64 11.49
N TYR A 74 -10.97 -0.02 10.30
CA TYR A 74 -12.11 0.73 9.76
C TYR A 74 -13.39 -0.12 9.67
N VAL A 75 -13.34 -1.30 9.05
CA VAL A 75 -14.54 -2.15 8.93
C VAL A 75 -15.00 -2.68 10.30
N ARG A 76 -14.07 -2.93 11.22
CA ARG A 76 -14.39 -3.32 12.61
C ARG A 76 -15.11 -2.19 13.35
N GLN A 77 -14.66 -0.95 13.21
CA GLN A 77 -15.32 0.20 13.84
C GLN A 77 -16.69 0.50 13.25
N ILE A 78 -16.92 0.23 11.96
CA ILE A 78 -18.25 0.30 11.36
C ILE A 78 -19.19 -0.73 11.96
N GLU A 79 -18.74 -1.97 12.11
CA GLU A 79 -19.52 -3.02 12.76
C GLU A 79 -19.89 -2.64 14.21
N ASN A 80 -18.95 -2.03 14.93
CA ASN A 80 -19.18 -1.51 16.28
C ASN A 80 -19.98 -0.21 16.33
N LYS A 81 -20.47 0.30 15.18
CA LYS A 81 -21.25 1.56 15.06
C LYS A 81 -20.51 2.82 15.51
N ASN A 82 -19.17 2.77 15.60
CA ASN A 82 -18.34 3.93 15.90
C ASN A 82 -18.17 4.85 14.68
N PHE A 83 -18.46 4.34 13.48
CA PHE A 83 -18.18 5.02 12.23
C PHE A 83 -19.29 4.78 11.20
N SER A 84 -19.61 5.77 10.36
CA SER A 84 -20.55 5.62 9.24
C SER A 84 -19.82 5.61 7.89
N PRO A 85 -19.86 4.52 7.09
CA PRO A 85 -19.16 4.48 5.81
C PRO A 85 -19.66 5.51 4.80
N THR A 86 -20.89 6.02 4.99
CA THR A 86 -21.54 6.99 4.13
C THR A 86 -21.37 8.43 4.58
N GLU A 87 -20.72 8.66 5.72
CA GLU A 87 -20.38 10.01 6.18
C GLU A 87 -19.61 10.77 5.09
N ARG A 88 -19.99 12.03 4.86
CA ARG A 88 -19.37 12.89 3.87
C ARG A 88 -18.33 13.81 4.52
N VAL A 89 -17.10 13.60 4.11
CA VAL A 89 -15.91 14.31 4.57
C VAL A 89 -15.54 15.39 3.55
N PRO A 90 -15.37 16.66 3.97
CA PRO A 90 -14.72 17.69 3.15
C PRO A 90 -13.35 17.23 2.65
N LEU A 91 -13.10 17.33 1.34
CA LEU A 91 -11.82 16.89 0.77
C LEU A 91 -10.63 17.71 1.32
N VAL A 92 -10.86 18.95 1.74
CA VAL A 92 -9.85 19.80 2.38
C VAL A 92 -9.32 19.20 3.70
N ASP A 93 -10.17 18.50 4.46
CA ASP A 93 -9.77 17.85 5.71
C ASP A 93 -8.79 16.68 5.47
N VAL A 94 -8.81 16.10 4.27
CA VAL A 94 -7.86 15.08 3.84
C VAL A 94 -6.61 15.74 3.23
N ALA A 95 -6.79 16.82 2.47
CA ALA A 95 -5.73 17.52 1.76
C ALA A 95 -4.67 18.13 2.67
N ARG A 96 -5.00 18.48 3.92
CA ARG A 96 -4.00 18.95 4.90
C ARG A 96 -2.90 17.94 5.23
N PHE A 97 -3.09 16.66 4.93
CA PHE A 97 -2.07 15.63 5.06
C PHE A 97 -1.31 15.38 3.75
N ASP A 98 -1.62 16.06 2.65
CA ASP A 98 -0.99 15.79 1.36
C ASP A 98 0.42 16.40 1.26
N ALA A 99 1.42 15.53 1.13
CA ALA A 99 2.82 15.92 0.92
C ALA A 99 3.10 16.37 -0.52
N SER A 100 2.17 17.09 -1.16
CA SER A 100 2.18 17.43 -2.60
C SER A 100 2.31 16.18 -3.50
N SER A 101 1.58 15.12 -3.17
CA SER A 101 1.72 13.84 -3.86
C SER A 101 0.94 13.80 -5.19
N ASN A 102 1.52 13.18 -6.21
CA ASN A 102 0.78 12.86 -7.44
C ASN A 102 -0.41 11.91 -7.16
N LYS A 103 -0.34 11.11 -6.09
CA LYS A 103 -1.37 10.15 -5.70
C LYS A 103 -2.68 10.85 -5.31
N MET A 104 -2.60 11.97 -4.60
CA MET A 104 -3.77 12.81 -4.27
C MET A 104 -4.43 13.33 -5.55
N LYS A 105 -3.65 13.84 -6.50
CA LYS A 105 -4.16 14.33 -7.79
C LYS A 105 -4.91 13.21 -8.55
N VAL A 106 -4.29 12.04 -8.72
CA VAL A 106 -4.90 10.92 -9.46
C VAL A 106 -6.18 10.44 -8.78
N TRP A 107 -6.20 10.34 -7.45
CA TRP A 107 -7.41 9.97 -6.72
C TRP A 107 -8.52 11.02 -6.85
N ASN A 108 -8.19 12.32 -6.77
CA ASN A 108 -9.16 13.39 -6.97
C ASN A 108 -9.76 13.40 -8.40
N ASP A 109 -8.92 13.19 -9.41
CA ASP A 109 -9.36 13.04 -10.81
C ASP A 109 -10.33 11.85 -10.94
N TYR A 110 -10.04 10.71 -10.30
CA TYR A 110 -10.93 9.55 -10.23
C TYR A 110 -12.26 9.88 -9.55
N LEU A 111 -12.24 10.52 -8.38
CA LEU A 111 -13.46 10.88 -7.65
C LEU A 111 -14.36 11.80 -8.47
N THR A 112 -13.76 12.74 -9.19
CA THR A 112 -14.46 13.67 -10.08
C THR A 112 -15.08 12.93 -11.26
N LYS A 113 -14.27 12.14 -11.99
CA LYS A 113 -14.73 11.37 -13.17
C LYS A 113 -15.84 10.38 -12.82
N THR A 114 -15.81 9.79 -11.64
CA THR A 114 -16.80 8.81 -11.17
C THR A 114 -17.96 9.43 -10.38
N ARG A 115 -18.03 10.77 -10.29
CA ARG A 115 -19.09 11.52 -9.56
C ARG A 115 -19.22 11.11 -8.09
N LYS A 116 -18.11 10.69 -7.48
CA LYS A 116 -18.01 10.35 -6.05
C LYS A 116 -17.73 11.58 -5.17
N LEU A 117 -17.19 12.63 -5.76
CA LEU A 117 -17.03 13.94 -5.14
C LEU A 117 -18.31 14.77 -5.35
N LEU A 118 -19.05 15.05 -4.27
CA LEU A 118 -20.25 15.92 -4.32
C LEU A 118 -20.07 17.09 -3.35
N ASN A 119 -20.25 18.31 -3.85
CA ASN A 119 -20.07 19.56 -3.07
C ASN A 119 -18.72 19.60 -2.33
N LYS A 120 -17.64 19.20 -3.02
CA LYS A 120 -16.28 19.07 -2.46
C LYS A 120 -16.17 18.11 -1.26
N LYS A 121 -17.14 17.20 -1.10
CA LYS A 121 -17.13 16.17 -0.07
C LYS A 121 -17.14 14.77 -0.68
N VAL A 122 -16.42 13.88 -0.03
CA VAL A 122 -16.26 12.47 -0.41
C VAL A 122 -16.75 11.58 0.72
N ARG A 123 -17.26 10.38 0.42
CA ARG A 123 -17.67 9.44 1.48
C ARG A 123 -16.44 8.84 2.14
N MET A 124 -16.49 8.54 3.44
CA MET A 124 -15.35 7.89 4.10
C MET A 124 -14.90 6.61 3.40
N ARG A 125 -15.86 5.78 2.92
CA ARG A 125 -15.52 4.58 2.15
C ARG A 125 -14.53 4.86 1.01
N GLU A 126 -14.72 5.98 0.32
CA GLU A 126 -13.88 6.34 -0.82
C GLU A 126 -12.50 6.86 -0.40
N ILE A 127 -12.36 7.37 0.84
CA ILE A 127 -11.06 7.68 1.45
C ILE A 127 -10.29 6.38 1.66
N VAL A 128 -10.91 5.39 2.30
CA VAL A 128 -10.30 4.07 2.54
C VAL A 128 -9.99 3.34 1.22
N SER A 129 -10.94 3.36 0.27
CA SER A 129 -10.73 2.85 -1.09
C SER A 129 -9.60 3.58 -1.81
N GLY A 130 -9.38 4.86 -1.53
CA GLY A 130 -8.29 5.66 -2.07
C GLY A 130 -6.91 5.17 -1.62
N ILE A 131 -6.81 4.63 -0.41
CA ILE A 131 -5.56 4.03 0.09
C ILE A 131 -5.29 2.73 -0.66
N ILE A 132 -6.28 1.85 -0.71
CA ILE A 132 -6.13 0.51 -1.31
C ILE A 132 -5.86 0.58 -2.82
N ASN A 133 -6.59 1.44 -3.53
CA ASN A 133 -6.56 1.47 -4.99
C ASN A 133 -5.63 2.53 -5.57
N PHE A 134 -5.25 3.55 -4.79
CA PHE A 134 -4.41 4.67 -5.25
C PHE A 134 -3.16 4.88 -4.40
N GLY A 135 -2.95 4.08 -3.35
CA GLY A 135 -1.82 4.21 -2.44
C GLY A 135 -1.72 5.60 -1.78
N ASN A 136 -2.83 6.35 -1.71
CA ASN A 136 -2.83 7.75 -1.30
C ASN A 136 -2.57 7.87 0.20
N ASP A 137 -1.38 8.34 0.56
CA ASP A 137 -0.93 8.41 1.95
C ASP A 137 -1.70 9.44 2.78
N ALA A 138 -2.15 10.55 2.18
CA ALA A 138 -2.96 11.54 2.87
C ALA A 138 -4.30 10.95 3.36
N ASN A 139 -4.86 10.00 2.60
CA ASN A 139 -6.04 9.25 3.05
C ASN A 139 -5.72 8.35 4.24
N GLY A 140 -4.51 7.78 4.28
CA GLY A 140 -4.01 6.97 5.39
C GLY A 140 -3.94 7.77 6.68
N ASP A 141 -3.29 8.92 6.65
CA ASP A 141 -3.19 9.82 7.81
C ASP A 141 -4.56 10.36 8.23
N TYR A 142 -5.40 10.80 7.29
CA TYR A 142 -6.75 11.21 7.61
C TYR A 142 -7.51 10.09 8.33
N MET A 143 -7.38 8.84 7.88
CA MET A 143 -8.01 7.70 8.54
C MET A 143 -7.44 7.46 9.94
N ILE A 144 -6.15 7.65 10.20
CA ILE A 144 -5.58 7.62 11.56
C ILE A 144 -6.27 8.67 12.44
N SER A 145 -6.47 9.89 11.92
CA SER A 145 -7.14 10.97 12.66
C SER A 145 -8.60 10.64 13.01
N ARG A 146 -9.24 9.78 12.21
CA ARG A 146 -10.64 9.38 12.38
C ARG A 146 -10.82 8.11 13.23
N LEU A 147 -9.96 7.11 13.07
CA LEU A 147 -10.00 5.86 13.83
C LEU A 147 -9.42 6.01 15.24
N GLY A 148 -8.56 7.02 15.44
CA GLY A 148 -7.73 7.20 16.63
C GLY A 148 -6.40 6.46 16.49
N ALA A 149 -5.29 7.14 16.82
CA ALA A 149 -3.95 6.59 16.71
C ALA A 149 -3.77 5.32 17.57
N ASP A 150 -4.40 5.25 18.75
CA ASP A 150 -4.32 4.09 19.62
C ASP A 150 -5.05 2.86 19.05
N SER A 151 -6.20 3.07 18.40
CA SER A 151 -6.92 2.01 17.69
C SER A 151 -6.08 1.44 16.55
N VAL A 152 -5.43 2.30 15.77
CA VAL A 152 -4.55 1.90 14.66
C VAL A 152 -3.33 1.12 15.19
N LYS A 153 -2.68 1.60 16.25
CA LYS A 153 -1.57 0.88 16.88
C LYS A 153 -2.01 -0.48 17.42
N SER A 154 -3.18 -0.55 18.03
CA SER A 154 -3.77 -1.79 18.58
C SER A 154 -4.23 -2.77 17.50
N ALA A 155 -4.37 -2.34 16.25
CA ALA A 155 -4.71 -3.21 15.12
C ALA A 155 -3.66 -4.32 14.91
N VAL A 156 -2.39 -4.04 15.20
CA VAL A 156 -1.31 -5.05 15.16
C VAL A 156 -1.64 -6.23 16.08
N GLN A 157 -2.05 -5.96 17.31
CA GLN A 157 -2.42 -6.99 18.27
C GLN A 157 -3.75 -7.65 17.89
N THR A 158 -4.74 -6.84 17.49
CA THR A 158 -6.10 -7.30 17.13
C THR A 158 -6.08 -8.30 15.98
N PHE A 159 -5.23 -8.08 14.98
CA PHE A 159 -5.10 -8.92 13.79
C PHE A 159 -3.88 -9.85 13.83
N GLN A 160 -3.23 -9.99 14.99
CA GLN A 160 -2.13 -10.92 15.25
C GLN A 160 -0.89 -10.70 14.36
N MET A 161 -0.55 -9.45 14.06
CA MET A 161 0.57 -9.05 13.21
C MET A 161 1.84 -8.73 14.01
N TYR A 162 2.17 -9.55 15.01
CA TYR A 162 3.13 -9.22 16.06
C TYR A 162 4.56 -8.90 15.59
N ASN A 163 4.96 -9.37 14.40
CA ASN A 163 6.28 -9.05 13.83
C ASN A 163 6.30 -7.74 13.03
N THR A 164 5.16 -7.04 12.93
CA THR A 164 5.11 -5.72 12.28
C THR A 164 5.63 -4.65 13.25
N THR A 165 6.64 -3.91 12.82
CA THR A 165 7.21 -2.81 13.60
C THR A 165 6.23 -1.64 13.72
N GLY A 166 6.57 -0.67 14.59
CA GLY A 166 5.68 0.43 14.96
C GLY A 166 5.05 1.16 13.77
N LEU A 167 3.72 1.25 13.78
CA LEU A 167 2.90 1.99 12.83
C LEU A 167 3.01 3.50 13.09
N PHE A 168 2.96 4.31 12.03
CA PHE A 168 3.00 5.77 12.10
C PHE A 168 2.28 6.39 10.90
N PRO A 169 1.91 7.68 10.97
CA PRO A 169 1.31 8.45 9.86
C PRO A 169 2.32 8.64 8.72
N ILE A 170 2.19 7.85 7.66
CA ILE A 170 3.15 7.81 6.53
C ILE A 170 3.17 9.13 5.77
N SER A 171 2.02 9.80 5.60
CA SER A 171 1.97 11.06 4.86
C SER A 171 2.68 12.18 5.63
N SER A 172 2.43 12.27 6.93
CA SER A 172 3.08 13.22 7.83
C SER A 172 4.58 12.93 7.94
N ALA A 173 4.99 11.66 7.97
CA ALA A 173 6.40 11.30 7.89
C ALA A 173 7.03 11.77 6.56
N ASN A 174 6.29 11.65 5.45
CA ASN A 174 6.73 12.16 4.16
C ASN A 174 6.78 13.70 4.11
N ILE A 175 5.91 14.43 4.81
CA ILE A 175 6.05 15.88 4.98
C ILE A 175 7.28 16.18 5.83
N TYR A 176 7.46 15.47 6.94
CA TYR A 176 8.57 15.67 7.90
C TYR A 176 9.95 15.54 7.24
N ILE A 177 10.16 14.49 6.43
CA ILE A 177 11.41 14.28 5.68
C ILE A 177 11.65 15.31 4.56
N HIS A 178 10.65 16.14 4.22
CA HIS A 178 10.80 17.26 3.29
C HIS A 178 11.12 18.60 3.98
N ASN A 179 11.59 18.57 5.22
CA ASN A 179 12.07 19.73 5.96
C ASN A 179 11.03 20.86 6.08
N PRO A 180 9.85 20.60 6.67
CA PRO A 180 8.78 21.59 6.79
C PRO A 180 9.19 22.76 7.70
N TYR A 181 10.23 22.58 8.50
CA TYR A 181 10.78 23.60 9.41
C TYR A 181 11.89 24.45 8.79
N GLN A 182 12.21 24.23 7.50
CA GLN A 182 13.19 25.02 6.73
C GLN A 182 14.58 25.13 7.40
N ILE A 183 14.99 24.07 8.10
CA ILE A 183 16.34 23.93 8.71
C ILE A 183 17.39 23.93 7.57
N PRO A 184 18.63 24.45 7.78
CA PRO A 184 19.70 24.33 6.79
C PRO A 184 19.86 22.90 6.26
N HIS A 185 19.99 22.76 4.94
CA HIS A 185 19.85 21.46 4.26
C HIS A 185 20.75 20.34 4.81
N GLN A 186 22.05 20.61 4.99
CA GLN A 186 22.99 19.60 5.48
C GLN A 186 22.68 19.20 6.93
N GLU A 187 22.37 20.18 7.78
CA GLU A 187 21.95 19.95 9.17
C GLU A 187 20.69 19.08 9.24
N PHE A 188 19.71 19.36 8.36
CA PHE A 188 18.48 18.57 8.27
C PHE A 188 18.76 17.12 7.84
N VAL A 189 19.55 16.91 6.78
CA VAL A 189 19.89 15.56 6.30
C VAL A 189 20.62 14.77 7.39
N ASP A 190 21.59 15.39 8.07
CA ASP A 190 22.35 14.75 9.14
C ASP A 190 21.46 14.45 10.36
N LYS A 191 20.51 15.35 10.69
CA LYS A 191 19.51 15.11 11.74
C LYS A 191 18.69 13.85 11.44
N ILE A 192 18.10 13.74 10.24
CA ILE A 192 17.23 12.61 9.90
C ILE A 192 18.01 11.29 9.82
N LYS A 193 19.23 11.31 9.25
CA LYS A 193 20.09 10.11 9.17
C LYS A 193 20.44 9.56 10.56
N ASN A 194 20.77 10.45 11.49
CA ASN A 194 21.16 10.07 12.86
C ASN A 194 19.96 9.81 13.78
N GLN A 195 18.74 10.12 13.34
CA GLN A 195 17.52 9.87 14.11
C GLN A 195 17.21 8.38 14.15
N ASN A 196 17.08 7.80 15.34
CA ASN A 196 16.62 6.41 15.46
C ASN A 196 15.13 6.29 15.08
N ALA A 197 14.67 5.06 14.80
CA ALA A 197 13.31 4.83 14.32
C ALA A 197 12.21 5.26 15.29
N ASN A 198 12.44 5.19 16.62
CA ASN A 198 11.42 5.57 17.60
C ASN A 198 11.27 7.09 17.68
N ASP A 199 12.38 7.82 17.71
CA ASP A 199 12.36 9.29 17.68
C ASP A 199 11.76 9.80 16.38
N PHE A 200 12.09 9.16 15.24
CA PHE A 200 11.51 9.50 13.95
C PHE A 200 9.99 9.36 13.95
N ARG A 201 9.47 8.22 14.46
CA ARG A 201 8.02 8.00 14.58
C ARG A 201 7.37 9.02 15.50
N LYS A 202 8.02 9.38 16.61
CA LYS A 202 7.52 10.39 17.54
C LYS A 202 7.37 11.75 16.84
N ASP A 203 8.36 12.17 16.06
CA ASP A 203 8.30 13.43 15.32
C ASP A 203 7.26 13.39 14.19
N ALA A 204 7.12 12.25 13.51
CA ALA A 204 6.05 12.06 12.52
C ALA A 204 4.65 12.19 13.16
N PHE A 205 4.45 11.63 14.36
CA PHE A 205 3.21 11.81 15.12
C PHE A 205 3.00 13.26 15.59
N ALA A 206 4.04 13.95 16.04
CA ALA A 206 3.93 15.35 16.46
C ALA A 206 3.51 16.26 15.30
N LEU A 207 4.05 16.04 14.10
CA LEU A 207 3.61 16.74 12.90
C LEU A 207 2.18 16.35 12.51
N PHE A 208 1.85 15.07 12.57
CA PHE A 208 0.49 14.59 12.32
C PHE A 208 -0.55 15.25 13.24
N ASP A 209 -0.28 15.34 14.55
CA ASP A 209 -1.19 15.97 15.52
C ASP A 209 -1.38 17.45 15.20
N THR A 210 -0.30 18.12 14.77
CA THR A 210 -0.35 19.52 14.30
C THR A 210 -1.24 19.66 13.06
N LEU A 211 -1.07 18.80 12.05
CA LEU A 211 -1.87 18.82 10.82
C LEU A 211 -3.33 18.40 11.07
N ALA A 212 -3.58 17.48 12.00
CA ALA A 212 -4.93 17.06 12.37
C ALA A 212 -5.74 18.19 13.03
N GLN A 213 -5.07 19.12 13.70
CA GLN A 213 -5.66 20.31 14.31
C GLN A 213 -5.67 21.53 13.38
N ASP A 214 -5.00 21.45 12.22
CA ASP A 214 -4.92 22.53 11.24
C ASP A 214 -6.19 22.61 10.38
N SER A 215 -7.29 23.09 10.96
CA SER A 215 -8.57 23.22 10.27
C SER A 215 -8.60 24.36 9.25
N LEU A 216 -7.68 25.33 9.37
CA LEU A 216 -7.59 26.51 8.50
C LEU A 216 -6.53 26.37 7.41
N GLY A 217 -5.66 25.36 7.49
CA GLY A 217 -4.59 25.12 6.53
C GLY A 217 -3.33 25.96 6.80
N GLU A 218 -3.24 26.65 7.94
CA GLU A 218 -2.15 27.58 8.25
C GLU A 218 -0.79 26.89 8.32
N LYS A 219 -0.75 25.60 8.65
CA LYS A 219 0.50 24.83 8.72
C LYS A 219 0.84 24.22 7.38
N ILE A 220 -0.12 23.53 6.76
CA ILE A 220 0.13 22.90 5.46
C ILE A 220 0.40 23.92 4.35
N ASP A 221 -0.19 25.12 4.40
CA ASP A 221 0.04 26.17 3.40
C ASP A 221 1.46 26.75 3.47
N THR A 222 2.17 26.57 4.60
CA THR A 222 3.59 26.96 4.74
C THR A 222 4.56 25.87 4.29
N PHE A 223 4.07 24.65 4.02
CA PHE A 223 4.90 23.57 3.54
C PHE A 223 5.28 23.78 2.07
N GLU A 224 6.59 23.86 1.82
CA GLU A 224 7.13 23.96 0.47
C GLU A 224 7.76 22.64 0.04
N PHE A 225 7.14 21.97 -0.92
CA PHE A 225 7.73 20.81 -1.57
C PHE A 225 8.80 21.26 -2.58
N ILE A 226 10.04 20.80 -2.41
CA ILE A 226 11.17 21.12 -3.30
C ILE A 226 11.47 19.92 -4.22
N PRO A 227 11.01 19.91 -5.49
CA PRO A 227 11.12 18.73 -6.34
C PRO A 227 12.56 18.27 -6.61
N GLY A 228 13.53 19.20 -6.63
CA GLY A 228 14.94 18.90 -6.85
C GLY A 228 15.59 18.08 -5.73
N LYS A 229 15.03 18.13 -4.51
CA LYS A 229 15.52 17.38 -3.34
C LYS A 229 14.73 16.12 -3.05
N HIS A 230 13.62 15.90 -3.76
CA HIS A 230 12.70 14.81 -3.46
C HIS A 230 13.38 13.44 -3.43
N LYS A 231 14.26 13.13 -4.39
CA LYS A 231 14.95 11.83 -4.46
C LYS A 231 15.82 11.58 -3.23
N GLU A 232 16.56 12.58 -2.78
CA GLU A 232 17.39 12.50 -1.58
C GLU A 232 16.55 12.40 -0.32
N TYR A 233 15.54 13.25 -0.18
CA TYR A 233 14.69 13.25 1.01
C TYR A 233 13.88 11.96 1.13
N ALA A 234 13.32 11.47 0.04
CA ALA A 234 12.57 10.22 0.02
C ALA A 234 13.42 9.00 0.40
N SER A 235 14.74 8.99 0.12
CA SER A 235 15.60 7.88 0.56
C SER A 235 15.82 7.89 2.08
N LEU A 236 15.71 9.04 2.74
CA LEU A 236 15.77 9.13 4.22
C LEU A 236 14.59 8.43 4.89
N LEU A 237 13.46 8.32 4.19
CA LEU A 237 12.26 7.66 4.70
C LEU A 237 12.36 6.12 4.60
N SER A 238 13.05 5.59 3.57
CA SER A 238 13.07 4.15 3.28
C SER A 238 13.45 3.29 4.49
N ASP A 239 14.52 3.66 5.20
CA ASP A 239 15.01 2.92 6.38
C ASP A 239 14.13 3.09 7.63
N LYS A 240 13.14 3.98 7.57
CA LYS A 240 12.19 4.26 8.66
C LYS A 240 10.81 3.66 8.41
N MET A 241 10.58 3.10 7.22
CA MET A 241 9.30 2.50 6.87
C MET A 241 8.98 1.29 7.76
N PRO A 242 7.70 0.93 7.93
CA PRO A 242 7.34 -0.25 8.69
C PRO A 242 7.98 -1.51 8.09
N LEU A 243 8.70 -2.24 8.94
CA LEU A 243 9.19 -3.60 8.69
C LEU A 243 8.17 -4.63 9.17
N GLY A 244 8.18 -5.82 8.56
CA GLY A 244 7.37 -6.97 8.95
C GLY A 244 7.78 -8.25 8.21
N LEU A 245 7.10 -9.36 8.49
CA LEU A 245 7.31 -10.62 7.79
C LEU A 245 6.33 -10.77 6.64
N VAL A 246 6.82 -11.16 5.46
CA VAL A 246 5.95 -11.44 4.31
C VAL A 246 5.01 -12.62 4.59
N SER A 247 5.46 -13.60 5.37
CA SER A 247 4.63 -14.72 5.80
C SER A 247 3.40 -14.30 6.63
N ASP A 248 3.56 -13.33 7.55
CA ASP A 248 2.45 -12.80 8.36
C ASP A 248 1.40 -12.11 7.50
N PHE A 249 1.82 -11.25 6.57
CA PHE A 249 0.90 -10.58 5.65
C PHE A 249 0.24 -11.56 4.68
N ASN A 250 0.95 -12.61 4.25
CA ASN A 250 0.35 -13.66 3.44
C ASN A 250 -0.72 -14.45 4.21
N LEU A 251 -0.48 -14.76 5.49
CA LEU A 251 -1.47 -15.36 6.38
C LEU A 251 -2.68 -14.44 6.60
N LEU A 252 -2.46 -13.12 6.72
CA LEU A 252 -3.54 -12.14 6.78
C LEU A 252 -4.41 -12.20 5.52
N MET A 253 -3.78 -12.27 4.34
CA MET A 253 -4.49 -12.41 3.06
C MET A 253 -5.27 -13.72 2.99
N GLN A 254 -4.72 -14.83 3.48
CA GLN A 254 -5.44 -16.10 3.60
C GLN A 254 -6.73 -15.92 4.41
N LYS A 255 -6.62 -15.37 5.61
CA LYS A 255 -7.76 -15.19 6.52
C LYS A 255 -8.83 -14.26 5.93
N ILE A 256 -8.42 -13.20 5.24
CA ILE A 256 -9.34 -12.31 4.49
C ILE A 256 -10.05 -13.06 3.37
N ASN A 257 -9.32 -13.87 2.60
CA ASN A 257 -9.86 -14.62 1.47
C ASN A 257 -10.80 -15.75 1.91
N GLU A 258 -10.51 -16.35 3.07
CA GLU A 258 -11.34 -17.37 3.70
C GLU A 258 -12.51 -16.79 4.50
N ARG A 259 -12.59 -15.46 4.62
CA ARG A 259 -13.60 -14.73 5.41
C ARG A 259 -13.57 -15.03 6.91
N THR A 260 -12.48 -15.62 7.42
CA THR A 260 -12.38 -16.06 8.82
C THR A 260 -12.14 -14.92 9.81
N LEU A 261 -11.73 -13.74 9.34
CA LEU A 261 -11.57 -12.53 10.16
C LEU A 261 -12.84 -11.71 10.31
N PHE A 262 -13.81 -11.87 9.41
CA PHE A 262 -14.96 -10.99 9.37
C PHE A 262 -16.05 -11.47 10.33
N LYS A 263 -16.61 -10.52 11.08
CA LYS A 263 -17.76 -10.72 11.96
C LYS A 263 -18.85 -9.73 11.59
N GLY A 264 -20.11 -10.16 11.69
CA GLY A 264 -21.26 -9.30 11.40
C GLY A 264 -21.19 -8.64 10.02
N GLY A 265 -21.36 -7.32 9.97
CA GLY A 265 -21.31 -6.50 8.76
C GLY A 265 -19.92 -6.21 8.19
N MET A 266 -18.83 -6.67 8.82
CA MET A 266 -17.46 -6.39 8.36
C MET A 266 -17.23 -6.86 6.92
N GLU A 267 -17.65 -8.07 6.56
CA GLU A 267 -17.44 -8.62 5.21
C GLU A 267 -18.15 -7.77 4.14
N LYS A 268 -19.38 -7.34 4.43
CA LYS A 268 -20.17 -6.52 3.51
C LYS A 268 -19.51 -5.16 3.26
N GLU A 269 -18.95 -4.55 4.30
CA GLU A 269 -18.25 -3.28 4.15
C GLU A 269 -16.88 -3.43 3.50
N TRP A 270 -16.16 -4.50 3.84
CA TRP A 270 -14.90 -4.88 3.19
C TRP A 270 -15.09 -5.05 1.69
N HIS A 271 -16.09 -5.82 1.29
CA HIS A 271 -16.44 -6.02 -0.12
C HIS A 271 -16.64 -4.69 -0.84
N LYS A 272 -17.46 -3.78 -0.27
CA LYS A 272 -17.75 -2.48 -0.90
C LYS A 272 -16.53 -1.56 -0.99
N THR A 273 -15.60 -1.68 -0.04
CA THR A 273 -14.46 -0.76 0.11
C THR A 273 -13.23 -1.23 -0.66
N VAL A 274 -12.95 -2.53 -0.60
CA VAL A 274 -11.70 -3.14 -1.09
C VAL A 274 -11.92 -3.84 -2.42
N GLU A 275 -12.93 -4.71 -2.50
CA GLU A 275 -13.08 -5.64 -3.62
C GLU A 275 -13.89 -5.02 -4.76
N ALA A 276 -15.01 -4.35 -4.46
CA ALA A 276 -15.93 -3.80 -5.45
C ALA A 276 -15.27 -2.83 -6.45
N PRO A 277 -14.33 -1.94 -6.07
CA PRO A 277 -13.62 -1.11 -7.04
C PRO A 277 -12.87 -1.92 -8.10
N LEU A 278 -12.18 -2.99 -7.70
CA LEU A 278 -11.43 -3.87 -8.60
C LEU A 278 -12.38 -4.80 -9.38
N MET A 279 -13.41 -5.32 -8.71
CA MET A 279 -14.45 -6.17 -9.28
C MET A 279 -15.44 -5.43 -10.18
N ALA A 280 -15.30 -4.12 -10.39
CA ALA A 280 -16.14 -3.37 -11.32
C ALA A 280 -15.87 -3.72 -12.80
N SER A 281 -14.71 -4.33 -13.09
CA SER A 281 -14.37 -4.80 -14.44
C SER A 281 -15.07 -6.13 -14.77
N PRO A 282 -15.72 -6.26 -15.95
CA PRO A 282 -16.33 -7.51 -16.39
C PRO A 282 -15.36 -8.70 -16.43
N ILE A 283 -14.10 -8.45 -16.83
CA ILE A 283 -13.05 -9.48 -16.88
C ILE A 283 -12.76 -10.02 -15.48
N MET A 284 -12.71 -9.14 -14.48
CA MET A 284 -12.52 -9.55 -13.10
C MET A 284 -13.71 -10.37 -12.59
N GLN A 285 -14.93 -9.99 -12.96
CA GLN A 285 -16.15 -10.74 -12.59
C GLN A 285 -16.22 -12.11 -13.26
N GLU A 286 -15.74 -12.26 -14.50
CA GLU A 286 -15.67 -13.56 -15.18
C GLU A 286 -14.69 -14.52 -14.49
N ARG A 287 -13.57 -14.00 -13.98
CA ARG A 287 -12.49 -14.82 -13.39
C ARG A 287 -12.69 -15.11 -11.91
N TYR A 288 -13.22 -14.15 -11.16
CA TYR A 288 -13.21 -14.15 -9.69
C TYR A 288 -14.61 -14.02 -9.09
N LYS A 289 -14.87 -14.76 -8.01
CA LYS A 289 -15.99 -14.46 -7.10
C LYS A 289 -15.71 -13.21 -6.30
N HIS A 290 -14.48 -13.08 -5.83
CA HIS A 290 -13.96 -11.88 -5.21
C HIS A 290 -12.43 -11.88 -5.26
N CYS A 291 -11.86 -10.69 -5.30
CA CYS A 291 -10.43 -10.48 -5.16
C CYS A 291 -10.15 -9.11 -4.54
N GLY A 292 -9.00 -9.00 -3.90
CA GLY A 292 -8.49 -7.73 -3.39
C GLY A 292 -6.99 -7.67 -3.57
N ARG A 293 -6.48 -6.45 -3.77
CA ARG A 293 -5.08 -6.18 -4.03
C ARG A 293 -4.70 -4.84 -3.42
N LEU A 294 -3.51 -4.80 -2.84
CA LEU A 294 -2.83 -3.59 -2.42
C LEU A 294 -1.43 -3.62 -3.04
N VAL A 295 -1.10 -2.55 -3.75
CA VAL A 295 0.24 -2.28 -4.27
C VAL A 295 0.71 -0.97 -3.66
N TYR A 296 1.97 -0.91 -3.27
CA TYR A 296 2.57 0.30 -2.75
C TYR A 296 4.03 0.40 -3.20
N SER A 297 4.50 1.62 -3.42
CA SER A 297 5.89 1.88 -3.79
C SER A 297 6.44 3.13 -3.11
N THR A 298 7.75 3.11 -2.87
CA THR A 298 8.57 4.28 -2.50
C THR A 298 9.57 4.55 -3.64
N VAL A 299 10.65 5.28 -3.39
CA VAL A 299 11.69 5.53 -4.42
C VAL A 299 12.57 4.33 -4.73
N ASN A 300 12.65 3.33 -3.84
CA ASN A 300 13.53 2.16 -3.97
C ASN A 300 12.88 0.85 -3.49
N THR A 301 11.56 0.84 -3.26
CA THR A 301 10.82 -0.36 -2.86
C THR A 301 9.51 -0.48 -3.62
N VAL A 302 9.10 -1.72 -3.88
CA VAL A 302 7.78 -2.08 -4.42
C VAL A 302 7.25 -3.24 -3.62
N VAL A 303 5.98 -3.16 -3.20
CA VAL A 303 5.32 -4.23 -2.45
C VAL A 303 3.97 -4.54 -3.08
N ILE A 304 3.58 -5.81 -3.01
CA ILE A 304 2.27 -6.28 -3.42
C ILE A 304 1.74 -7.29 -2.41
N SER A 305 0.46 -7.18 -2.11
CA SER A 305 -0.28 -8.19 -1.37
C SER A 305 -1.66 -8.33 -1.99
N MET A 306 -2.07 -9.55 -2.25
CA MET A 306 -3.33 -9.84 -2.92
C MET A 306 -3.89 -11.20 -2.56
N TYR A 307 -5.20 -11.33 -2.75
CA TYR A 307 -5.93 -12.58 -2.60
C TYR A 307 -7.04 -12.66 -3.63
N ALA A 308 -7.42 -13.88 -3.97
CA ALA A 308 -8.51 -14.14 -4.88
C ALA A 308 -9.21 -15.46 -4.56
N THR A 309 -10.53 -15.47 -4.75
CA THR A 309 -11.34 -16.69 -4.90
C THR A 309 -11.89 -16.70 -6.32
N PHE A 310 -11.51 -17.71 -7.09
CA PHE A 310 -11.91 -17.91 -8.48
C PHE A 310 -13.37 -18.38 -8.58
N GLN A 311 -13.97 -18.26 -9.77
CA GLN A 311 -15.34 -18.76 -10.01
C GLN A 311 -15.50 -20.25 -9.73
N ASN A 312 -14.47 -21.06 -9.96
CA ASN A 312 -14.46 -22.48 -9.64
C ASN A 312 -14.24 -22.80 -8.14
N GLY A 313 -14.09 -21.79 -7.29
CA GLY A 313 -13.87 -21.94 -5.85
C GLY A 313 -12.41 -22.13 -5.43
N LYS A 314 -11.46 -22.25 -6.37
CA LYS A 314 -10.03 -22.20 -6.05
C LYS A 314 -9.73 -20.88 -5.32
N LYS A 315 -8.86 -20.93 -4.31
CA LYS A 315 -8.37 -19.72 -3.63
C LYS A 315 -6.86 -19.65 -3.74
N ALA A 316 -6.34 -18.45 -3.93
CA ALA A 316 -4.92 -18.17 -3.94
C ALA A 316 -4.65 -16.81 -3.29
N HIS A 317 -3.47 -16.68 -2.71
CA HIS A 317 -3.01 -15.44 -2.09
C HIS A 317 -1.48 -15.35 -2.18
N LEU A 318 -1.02 -14.11 -2.21
CA LEU A 318 0.37 -13.74 -2.49
C LEU A 318 0.71 -12.51 -1.67
N THR A 319 1.90 -12.49 -1.09
CA THR A 319 2.55 -11.27 -0.65
C THR A 319 4.01 -11.28 -1.10
N ALA A 320 4.49 -10.15 -1.61
CA ALA A 320 5.88 -9.97 -2.00
C ALA A 320 6.36 -8.55 -1.72
N THR A 321 7.63 -8.44 -1.33
CA THR A 321 8.35 -7.17 -1.21
C THR A 321 9.61 -7.21 -2.06
N PHE A 322 9.94 -6.08 -2.66
CA PHE A 322 11.14 -5.85 -3.46
C PHE A 322 11.79 -4.57 -2.93
N GLU A 323 13.04 -4.65 -2.50
CA GLU A 323 13.74 -3.57 -1.79
C GLU A 323 15.16 -3.35 -2.30
N ASP A 324 15.79 -2.25 -1.85
CA ASP A 324 17.10 -1.81 -2.32
C ASP A 324 17.21 -1.73 -3.86
N LEU A 325 16.11 -1.28 -4.49
CA LEU A 325 16.00 -1.20 -5.93
C LEU A 325 16.82 -0.02 -6.45
N THR A 326 17.61 -0.28 -7.49
CA THR A 326 18.11 0.79 -8.35
C THR A 326 16.95 1.47 -9.06
N GLU A 327 17.19 2.66 -9.61
CA GLU A 327 16.14 3.41 -10.30
C GLU A 327 15.51 2.62 -11.46
N THR A 328 16.31 1.94 -12.27
CA THR A 328 15.82 1.11 -13.38
C THR A 328 15.03 -0.11 -12.87
N GLU A 329 15.56 -0.83 -11.87
CA GLU A 329 14.84 -1.96 -11.26
C GLU A 329 13.50 -1.52 -10.68
N HIS A 330 13.46 -0.37 -9.99
CA HIS A 330 12.24 0.18 -9.44
C HIS A 330 11.21 0.49 -10.55
N ILE A 331 11.62 1.14 -11.63
CA ILE A 331 10.72 1.48 -12.75
C ILE A 331 10.12 0.21 -13.35
N ASP A 332 10.96 -0.77 -13.71
CA ASP A 332 10.53 -1.99 -14.39
C ASP A 332 9.57 -2.81 -13.51
N LEU A 333 9.92 -2.99 -12.23
CA LEU A 333 9.09 -3.73 -11.28
C LEU A 333 7.80 -2.98 -10.96
N ALA A 334 7.84 -1.68 -10.70
CA ALA A 334 6.66 -0.91 -10.31
C ALA A 334 5.62 -0.86 -11.44
N LEU A 335 6.05 -0.74 -12.70
CA LEU A 335 5.15 -0.74 -13.86
C LEU A 335 4.49 -2.10 -14.10
N SER A 336 5.17 -3.20 -13.73
CA SER A 336 4.73 -4.56 -14.04
C SER A 336 4.22 -5.35 -12.83
N ILE A 337 4.13 -4.72 -11.65
CA ILE A 337 3.83 -5.42 -10.38
C ILE A 337 2.43 -6.03 -10.35
N ASN A 338 1.45 -5.38 -10.98
CA ASN A 338 0.09 -5.91 -11.10
C ASN A 338 0.08 -7.16 -11.99
N ASP A 339 0.77 -7.12 -13.12
CA ASP A 339 0.86 -8.24 -14.05
C ASP A 339 1.58 -9.41 -13.41
N PHE A 340 2.66 -9.16 -12.66
CA PHE A 340 3.33 -10.18 -11.86
C PHE A 340 2.36 -10.85 -10.87
N GLY A 341 1.63 -10.05 -10.09
CA GLY A 341 0.70 -10.54 -9.09
C GLY A 341 -0.40 -11.42 -9.68
N PHE A 342 -1.12 -10.92 -10.69
CA PHE A 342 -2.18 -11.71 -11.31
C PHE A 342 -1.65 -12.90 -12.11
N SER A 343 -0.48 -12.80 -12.75
CA SER A 343 0.13 -13.95 -13.45
C SER A 343 0.43 -15.08 -12.48
N LEU A 344 0.87 -14.79 -11.25
CA LEU A 344 1.05 -15.83 -10.22
C LEU A 344 -0.27 -16.49 -9.80
N LEU A 345 -1.38 -15.76 -9.81
CA LEU A 345 -2.69 -16.32 -9.48
C LEU A 345 -3.28 -17.14 -10.63
N GLU A 346 -3.17 -16.65 -11.87
CA GLU A 346 -3.91 -17.15 -13.05
C GLU A 346 -3.08 -18.09 -13.95
N ASP A 347 -1.80 -17.79 -14.18
CA ASP A 347 -0.95 -18.49 -15.13
C ASP A 347 -0.17 -19.62 -14.44
N LYS A 348 -0.63 -20.86 -14.69
CA LYS A 348 0.00 -22.07 -14.13
C LYS A 348 1.44 -22.28 -14.62
N GLU A 349 1.75 -21.88 -15.85
CA GLU A 349 3.10 -22.01 -16.42
C GLU A 349 4.03 -20.98 -15.79
N TYR A 350 3.60 -19.73 -15.69
CA TYR A 350 4.39 -18.69 -15.04
C TYR A 350 4.63 -18.98 -13.56
N LEU A 351 3.60 -19.43 -12.83
CA LEU A 351 3.74 -19.87 -11.44
C LEU A 351 4.80 -20.99 -11.30
N LYS A 352 4.80 -21.95 -12.24
CA LYS A 352 5.81 -23.00 -12.28
C LYS A 352 7.21 -22.42 -12.54
N LYS A 353 7.37 -21.48 -13.48
CA LYS A 353 8.65 -20.80 -13.75
C LYS A 353 9.18 -20.07 -12.51
N VAL A 354 8.31 -19.39 -11.77
CA VAL A 354 8.69 -18.70 -10.52
C VAL A 354 9.11 -19.73 -9.45
N GLN A 355 8.37 -20.81 -9.29
CA GLN A 355 8.72 -21.88 -8.35
C GLN A 355 10.07 -22.54 -8.70
N ASP A 356 10.27 -22.90 -9.97
CA ASP A 356 11.50 -23.48 -10.46
C ASP A 356 12.68 -22.52 -10.27
N LYS A 357 12.45 -21.20 -10.48
CA LYS A 357 13.47 -20.17 -10.23
C LYS A 357 13.86 -20.09 -8.75
N VAL A 358 12.88 -20.05 -7.84
CA VAL A 358 13.13 -20.02 -6.39
C VAL A 358 13.90 -21.28 -5.95
N ASN A 359 13.51 -22.45 -6.44
CA ASN A 359 14.20 -23.71 -6.15
C ASN A 359 15.65 -23.68 -6.66
N PHE A 360 15.87 -23.17 -7.87
CA PHE A 360 17.19 -23.02 -8.44
C PHE A 360 18.10 -22.10 -7.62
N ILE A 361 17.59 -20.95 -7.18
CA ILE A 361 18.33 -20.02 -6.30
C ILE A 361 18.68 -20.72 -4.97
N ARG A 362 17.77 -21.52 -4.42
CA ARG A 362 18.01 -22.29 -3.19
C ARG A 362 19.17 -23.28 -3.34
N MET A 363 19.30 -23.95 -4.49
CA MET A 363 20.38 -24.91 -4.73
C MET A 363 21.76 -24.25 -4.92
N LYS A 364 21.81 -22.97 -5.27
CA LYS A 364 23.06 -22.20 -5.47
C LYS A 364 23.65 -21.64 -4.17
N LYS A 365 22.86 -21.59 -3.09
CA LYS A 365 23.30 -21.20 -1.75
C LYS A 365 23.71 -22.45 -0.99
#